data_AF-A0A2N3FEP4-F1
#
_entry.id   AF-A0A2N3FEP4-F1
#
_cell.length_a   1.000
_cell.length_b   1.000
_cell.length_c   1.000
_cell.angle_alpha   90.00
_cell.angle_beta   90.00
_cell.angle_gamma   90.00
#
_symmetry.space_group_name_H-M   'P 1'
#
loop_
_entity.id
_entity.type
_entity.pdbx_description
1 polymer ?
#
loop_
_entity_poly.entity_id
_entity_poly.type
_entity_poly.pdbx_seq_one_letter_code
_entity_poly.pdbx_strand_id
1 'polypeptide(L)'
;MNALDTILQPIEWVVANIMVLVHQGLELLGMDPASGLTWGLSIVGLTAVIRMTLIPVFVRQIKAQRSMQVIAPDLRKIQDKYKGKKDQASREAMTKETMALYSEHKTNPFASCLPLLLQMPIFFSLFRVLNYRLKENGESIGLLSDTLREQARAATLFGAKLSDTFLGAEASATRWIAAVLIVTMVATTFFSQRQLTFKNMPASALEGPMAQQQKILLYALPFIFVLSGPNFPIGVLIYWTVSNAWSMGQQFYVIRRNPTPGSEAEKALIARRTEKAARKGLTIDGRTLEEARIEEEAAAAAAEEERRSRQRQQPKRNKRKKGAAKPGKADEPRTPGDASEGNPTPGIEST
;
A
#
# COMPACT_ATOMS: atom_id res chain seq x y z
N MET A 1 -30.27 2.01 21.22
CA MET A 1 -28.94 2.37 20.66
C MET A 1 -28.41 1.15 19.94
N ASN A 2 -28.06 1.28 18.66
CA ASN A 2 -27.52 0.15 17.89
C ASN A 2 -26.00 0.01 18.17
N ALA A 3 -25.42 -1.17 17.91
CA ALA A 3 -24.00 -1.43 18.19
C ALA A 3 -23.04 -0.40 17.56
N LEU A 4 -23.43 0.14 16.39
CA LEU A 4 -22.70 1.21 15.71
C LEU A 4 -22.73 2.52 16.52
N ASP A 5 -23.85 2.89 17.15
CA ASP A 5 -23.92 4.10 17.97
C ASP A 5 -23.09 3.96 19.25
N THR A 6 -23.07 2.77 19.86
CA THR A 6 -22.22 2.49 21.03
C THR A 6 -20.73 2.67 20.72
N ILE A 7 -20.30 2.30 19.50
CA ILE A 7 -18.90 2.47 19.07
C ILE A 7 -18.61 3.93 18.70
N LEU A 8 -19.54 4.60 18.01
CA LEU A 8 -19.31 5.94 17.49
C LEU A 8 -19.46 7.04 18.54
N GLN A 9 -20.34 6.89 19.54
CA GLN A 9 -20.62 7.92 20.54
C GLN A 9 -19.38 8.44 21.28
N PRO A 10 -18.47 7.61 21.81
CA PRO A 10 -17.26 8.13 22.47
C PRO A 10 -16.34 8.84 21.47
N ILE A 11 -16.28 8.39 20.22
CA ILE A 11 -15.48 9.04 19.17
C ILE A 11 -16.11 10.39 18.76
N GLU A 12 -17.44 10.44 18.61
CA GLU A 12 -18.21 11.67 18.36
C GLU A 12 -17.98 12.69 19.47
N TRP A 13 -17.99 12.24 20.73
CA TRP A 13 -17.70 13.09 21.88
C TRP A 13 -16.31 13.70 21.78
N VAL A 14 -15.27 12.89 21.53
CA VAL A 14 -13.90 13.39 21.37
C VAL A 14 -13.79 14.37 20.20
N VAL A 15 -14.36 14.02 19.05
CA VAL A 15 -14.34 14.85 17.85
C VAL A 15 -15.00 16.21 18.10
N ALA A 16 -16.19 16.22 18.71
CA ALA A 16 -16.92 17.45 19.00
C ALA A 16 -16.19 18.34 20.01
N ASN A 17 -15.60 17.74 21.06
CA ASN A 17 -14.80 18.48 22.04
C ASN A 17 -13.57 19.13 21.39
N ILE A 18 -12.80 18.39 20.59
CA ILE A 18 -11.63 18.95 19.91
C ILE A 18 -12.05 20.09 18.97
N MET A 19 -13.13 19.92 18.21
CA MET A 19 -13.64 20.96 17.31
C MET A 19 -13.98 22.25 18.08
N VAL A 20 -14.74 22.14 19.17
CA VAL A 20 -15.13 23.29 19.99
C VAL A 20 -13.92 23.92 20.68
N LEU A 21 -12.97 23.13 21.20
CA LEU A 21 -11.76 23.67 21.82
C LEU A 21 -10.89 24.43 20.84
N VAL A 22 -10.75 23.95 19.59
CA VAL A 22 -10.04 24.69 18.55
C VAL A 22 -10.80 25.96 18.19
N HIS A 23 -12.12 25.91 18.07
CA HIS A 23 -12.96 27.08 17.80
C HIS A 23 -12.81 28.15 18.89
N GLN A 24 -12.92 27.77 20.17
CA GLN A 24 -12.67 28.64 21.32
C GLN A 24 -11.25 29.22 21.30
N GLY A 25 -10.25 28.40 20.94
CA GLY A 25 -8.87 28.88 20.78
C GLY A 25 -8.74 29.96 19.71
N LEU A 26 -9.47 29.85 18.59
CA LEU A 26 -9.49 30.87 17.53
C LEU A 26 -10.24 32.14 17.98
N GLU A 27 -11.31 32.00 18.75
CA GLU A 27 -12.01 33.13 19.38
C GLU A 27 -11.08 33.90 20.33
N LEU A 28 -10.31 33.18 21.16
CA LEU A 28 -9.29 33.79 22.04
C LEU A 28 -8.18 34.52 21.26
N LEU A 29 -7.93 34.13 20.00
CA LEU A 29 -7.03 34.82 19.09
C LEU A 29 -7.67 36.00 18.36
N GLY A 30 -8.92 36.36 18.71
CA GLY A 30 -9.65 37.52 18.20
C GLY A 30 -10.49 37.26 16.96
N MET A 31 -10.73 35.99 16.59
CA MET A 31 -11.60 35.66 15.46
C MET A 31 -13.08 35.70 15.85
N ASP A 32 -13.94 36.18 14.95
CA ASP A 32 -15.40 36.18 15.18
C ASP A 32 -15.93 34.74 15.32
N PRO A 33 -16.50 34.34 16.47
CA PRO A 33 -16.99 32.98 16.70
C PRO A 33 -18.17 32.60 15.80
N ALA A 34 -18.92 33.57 15.27
CA ALA A 34 -20.05 33.33 14.36
C ALA A 34 -19.62 33.20 12.90
N SER A 35 -18.39 33.57 12.55
CA SER A 35 -17.93 33.54 11.17
C SER A 35 -17.72 32.10 10.67
N GLY A 36 -18.05 31.84 9.40
CA GLY A 36 -17.76 30.56 8.76
C GLY A 36 -16.26 30.30 8.59
N LEU A 37 -15.42 31.34 8.65
CA LEU A 37 -13.97 31.17 8.65
C LEU A 37 -13.49 30.53 9.95
N THR A 38 -13.98 30.98 11.11
CA THR A 38 -13.63 30.41 12.42
C THR A 38 -14.06 28.94 12.50
N TRP A 39 -15.29 28.64 12.08
CA TRP A 39 -15.77 27.25 12.01
C TRP A 39 -15.00 26.40 10.99
N GLY A 40 -14.68 26.95 9.82
CA GLY A 40 -13.86 26.28 8.82
C GLY A 40 -12.45 25.95 9.33
N LEU A 41 -11.78 26.91 9.97
CA LEU A 41 -10.47 26.72 10.60
C LEU A 41 -10.52 25.78 11.80
N SER A 42 -11.63 25.76 12.54
CA SER A 42 -11.87 24.76 13.59
C SER A 42 -11.85 23.34 13.01
N ILE A 43 -12.49 23.11 11.85
CA ILE A 43 -12.44 21.82 11.14
C ILE A 43 -10.99 21.49 10.70
N VAL A 44 -10.24 22.48 10.21
CA VAL A 44 -8.82 22.31 9.84
C VAL A 44 -7.99 21.90 11.06
N GLY A 45 -8.13 22.61 12.18
CA GLY A 45 -7.39 22.34 13.42
C GLY A 45 -7.78 21.00 14.04
N LEU A 46 -9.06 20.65 14.06
CA LEU A 46 -9.56 19.32 14.43
C LEU A 46 -8.86 18.21 13.63
N THR A 47 -8.80 18.39 12.31
CA THR A 47 -8.14 17.43 11.41
C THR A 47 -6.66 17.30 11.76
N ALA A 48 -5.97 18.42 11.97
CA ALA A 48 -4.55 18.43 12.35
C ALA A 48 -4.32 17.70 13.69
N VAL A 49 -5.14 17.98 14.71
CA VAL A 49 -5.03 17.34 16.04
C VAL A 49 -5.23 15.83 15.94
N ILE A 50 -6.28 15.37 15.26
CA ILE A 50 -6.53 13.93 15.07
C ILE A 50 -5.35 13.29 14.32
N ARG A 51 -4.88 13.92 13.24
CA ARG A 51 -3.78 13.39 12.43
C ARG A 51 -2.47 13.33 13.19
N MET A 52 -2.16 14.33 14.01
CA MET A 52 -0.97 14.35 14.87
C MET A 52 -1.01 13.21 15.90
N THR A 53 -2.15 13.00 16.56
CA THR A 53 -2.33 11.90 17.52
C THR A 53 -2.17 10.53 16.87
N LEU A 54 -2.58 10.38 15.61
CA LEU A 54 -2.50 9.11 14.87
C LEU A 54 -1.13 8.84 14.22
N ILE A 55 -0.16 9.77 14.28
CA ILE A 55 1.18 9.58 13.68
C ILE A 55 1.83 8.24 14.08
N PRO A 56 1.87 7.83 15.37
CA PRO A 56 2.52 6.58 15.76
C PRO A 56 1.84 5.36 15.13
N VAL A 57 0.52 5.40 15.02
CA VAL A 57 -0.26 4.35 14.37
C VAL A 57 0.05 4.29 12.88
N PHE A 58 0.08 5.44 12.20
CA PHE A 58 0.44 5.52 10.79
C PHE A 58 1.87 5.01 10.52
N VAL A 59 2.84 5.30 11.40
CA VAL A 59 4.21 4.76 11.26
C VAL A 59 4.22 3.23 11.34
N ARG A 60 3.45 2.64 12.26
CA ARG A 60 3.31 1.17 12.34
C ARG A 60 2.65 0.60 11.09
N GLN A 61 1.64 1.28 10.55
CA GLN A 61 0.97 0.89 9.31
C GLN A 61 1.92 0.92 8.11
N ILE A 62 2.72 1.97 7.95
CA ILE A 62 3.73 2.08 6.88
C ILE A 62 4.75 0.93 6.98
N LYS A 63 5.20 0.60 8.20
CA LYS A 63 6.12 -0.52 8.42
C LYS A 63 5.49 -1.86 7.99
N ALA A 64 4.22 -2.09 8.32
CA ALA A 64 3.49 -3.28 7.91
C ALA A 64 3.34 -3.36 6.37
N GLN A 65 3.00 -2.24 5.72
CA GLN A 65 2.90 -2.17 4.26
C GLN A 65 4.24 -2.44 3.57
N ARG A 66 5.36 -1.95 4.12
CA ARG A 66 6.70 -2.23 3.59
C ARG A 66 7.06 -3.71 3.67
N SER A 67 6.71 -4.38 4.77
CA SER A 67 6.93 -5.83 4.92
C SER A 67 6.25 -6.62 3.80
N MET A 68 5.02 -6.21 3.44
CA MET A 68 4.26 -6.82 2.34
C MET A 68 4.94 -6.61 0.97
N GLN A 69 5.60 -5.47 0.77
CA GLN A 69 6.31 -5.18 -0.48
C GLN A 69 7.59 -6.01 -0.63
N VAL A 70 8.27 -6.33 0.48
CA VAL A 70 9.47 -7.19 0.47
C VAL A 70 9.16 -8.61 0.02
N ILE A 71 8.00 -9.15 0.41
CA ILE A 71 7.57 -10.52 0.07
C ILE A 71 6.82 -10.62 -1.27
N ALA A 72 6.52 -9.49 -1.92
CA ALA A 72 5.86 -9.45 -3.22
C ALA A 72 6.51 -10.35 -4.30
N PRO A 73 7.85 -10.41 -4.48
CA PRO A 73 8.46 -11.31 -5.46
C PRO A 73 8.25 -12.79 -5.16
N ASP A 74 8.25 -13.20 -3.89
CA ASP A 74 8.04 -14.60 -3.53
C ASP A 74 6.57 -15.00 -3.65
N LEU A 75 5.66 -14.08 -3.35
CA LEU A 75 4.23 -14.24 -3.62
C LEU A 75 3.97 -14.45 -5.12
N ARG A 76 4.73 -13.79 -6.00
CA ARG A 76 4.64 -14.00 -7.45
C ARG A 76 5.12 -15.37 -7.87
N LYS A 77 6.22 -15.88 -7.31
CA LYS A 77 6.69 -17.24 -7.61
C LYS A 77 5.60 -18.28 -7.30
N ILE A 78 4.87 -18.10 -6.20
CA ILE A 78 3.71 -18.93 -5.86
C ILE A 78 2.62 -18.76 -6.93
N GLN A 79 2.23 -17.53 -7.28
CA GLN A 79 1.21 -17.28 -8.31
C GLN A 79 1.58 -17.89 -9.67
N ASP A 80 2.84 -17.79 -10.09
CA ASP A 80 3.34 -18.34 -11.34
C ASP A 80 3.36 -19.88 -11.31
N LYS A 81 3.72 -20.50 -10.18
CA LYS A 81 3.67 -21.97 -9.98
C LYS A 81 2.28 -22.57 -10.15
N TYR A 82 1.23 -21.80 -9.85
CA TYR A 82 -0.18 -22.21 -9.99
C TYR A 82 -0.89 -21.58 -11.18
N LYS A 83 -0.18 -20.82 -12.02
CA LYS A 83 -0.76 -20.13 -13.17
C LYS A 83 -1.41 -21.10 -14.14
N GLY A 84 -2.65 -20.82 -14.52
CA GLY A 84 -3.44 -21.66 -15.43
C GLY A 84 -4.11 -22.87 -14.78
N LYS A 85 -3.79 -23.21 -13.53
CA LYS A 85 -4.47 -24.29 -12.79
C LYS A 85 -5.79 -23.77 -12.20
N LYS A 86 -6.90 -24.42 -12.54
CA LYS A 86 -8.24 -23.99 -12.13
C LYS A 86 -8.94 -24.95 -11.17
N ASP A 87 -8.36 -26.13 -10.95
CA ASP A 87 -8.84 -27.14 -10.04
C ASP A 87 -8.85 -26.64 -8.58
N GLN A 88 -9.82 -27.14 -7.81
CA GLN A 88 -10.03 -26.75 -6.42
C GLN A 88 -8.80 -27.04 -5.56
N ALA A 89 -8.17 -28.20 -5.76
CA ALA A 89 -6.96 -28.60 -5.04
C ALA A 89 -5.80 -27.64 -5.25
N SER A 90 -5.55 -27.18 -6.48
CA SER A 90 -4.52 -26.19 -6.78
C SER A 90 -4.79 -24.82 -6.14
N ARG A 91 -6.06 -24.39 -6.07
CA ARG A 91 -6.44 -23.14 -5.40
C ARG A 91 -6.21 -23.20 -3.90
N GLU A 92 -6.55 -24.33 -3.29
CA GLU A 92 -6.32 -24.58 -1.87
C GLU A 92 -4.81 -24.65 -1.56
N ALA A 93 -4.04 -25.36 -2.39
CA ALA A 93 -2.58 -25.44 -2.26
C ALA A 93 -1.93 -24.06 -2.41
N MET A 94 -2.34 -23.26 -3.40
CA MET A 94 -1.85 -21.89 -3.57
C MET A 94 -2.16 -21.02 -2.35
N THR A 95 -3.37 -21.14 -1.79
CA THR A 95 -3.78 -20.40 -0.59
C THR A 95 -2.93 -20.81 0.62
N LYS A 96 -2.69 -22.11 0.80
CA LYS A 96 -1.85 -22.66 1.88
C LYS A 96 -0.40 -22.21 1.76
N GLU A 97 0.20 -22.28 0.57
CA GLU A 97 1.57 -21.80 0.34
C GLU A 97 1.69 -20.28 0.56
N THR A 98 0.69 -19.51 0.12
CA THR A 98 0.63 -18.06 0.35
C THR A 98 0.56 -17.73 1.84
N MET A 99 -0.26 -18.45 2.62
CA MET A 99 -0.36 -18.25 4.07
C MET A 99 0.90 -18.72 4.81
N ALA A 100 1.55 -19.78 4.33
CA ALA A 100 2.84 -20.24 4.84
C ALA A 100 3.92 -19.19 4.63
N LEU A 101 4.01 -18.59 3.43
CA LEU A 101 4.91 -17.48 3.12
C LEU A 101 4.69 -16.29 4.07
N TYR A 102 3.43 -15.87 4.26
CA TYR A 102 3.11 -14.81 5.23
C TYR A 102 3.58 -15.13 6.64
N SER A 103 3.42 -16.38 7.07
CA SER A 103 3.81 -16.84 8.41
C SER A 103 5.33 -16.90 8.59
N GLU A 104 6.05 -17.41 7.59
CA GLU A 104 7.53 -17.50 7.58
C GLU A 104 8.17 -16.11 7.65
N HIS A 105 7.64 -15.16 6.89
CA HIS A 105 8.09 -13.76 6.91
C HIS A 105 7.47 -12.92 8.04
N LYS A 106 6.73 -13.55 8.99
CA LYS A 106 6.05 -12.87 10.11
C LYS A 106 5.25 -11.63 9.68
N THR A 107 4.64 -11.70 8.50
CA THR A 107 3.91 -10.61 7.86
C THR A 107 2.42 -10.94 7.83
N ASN A 108 1.56 -10.00 8.23
CA ASN A 108 0.11 -10.20 8.26
C ASN A 108 -0.59 -9.40 7.15
N PRO A 109 -1.36 -10.03 6.23
CA PRO A 109 -2.11 -9.30 5.19
C PRO A 109 -3.14 -8.30 5.77
N PHE A 110 -3.76 -8.61 6.90
CA PHE A 110 -4.74 -7.72 7.55
C PHE A 110 -4.10 -6.46 8.14
N ALA A 111 -2.81 -6.49 8.48
CA ALA A 111 -2.11 -5.31 8.96
C ALA A 111 -2.06 -4.19 7.89
N SER A 112 -2.15 -4.56 6.61
CA SER A 112 -2.17 -3.60 5.49
C SER A 112 -3.53 -2.91 5.30
N CYS A 113 -4.64 -3.52 5.75
CA CYS A 113 -5.99 -2.93 5.70
C CYS A 113 -6.43 -2.26 7.02
N LEU A 114 -5.64 -2.42 8.09
CA LEU A 114 -5.83 -1.75 9.37
C LEU A 114 -6.08 -0.22 9.27
N PRO A 115 -5.42 0.54 8.37
CA PRO A 115 -5.71 1.97 8.22
C PRO A 115 -7.17 2.25 7.88
N LEU A 116 -7.75 1.46 6.97
CA LEU A 116 -9.13 1.64 6.55
C LEU A 116 -10.09 1.34 7.70
N LEU A 117 -9.86 0.24 8.43
CA LEU A 117 -10.69 -0.16 9.56
C LEU A 117 -10.69 0.87 10.69
N LEU A 118 -9.53 1.45 11.01
CA LEU A 118 -9.42 2.49 12.03
C LEU A 118 -10.04 3.82 11.56
N GLN A 119 -9.93 4.13 10.26
CA GLN A 119 -10.44 5.37 9.69
C GLN A 119 -11.96 5.41 9.60
N MET A 120 -12.62 4.26 9.35
CA MET A 120 -14.08 4.20 9.17
C MET A 120 -14.86 4.77 10.38
N PRO A 121 -14.63 4.36 11.64
CA PRO A 121 -15.30 4.96 12.80
C PRO A 121 -15.05 6.46 12.94
N ILE A 122 -13.80 6.89 12.76
CA ILE A 122 -13.43 8.32 12.85
C ILE A 122 -14.17 9.14 11.79
N PHE A 123 -14.24 8.63 10.56
CA PHE A 123 -14.98 9.28 9.47
C PHE A 123 -16.47 9.38 9.78
N PHE A 124 -17.11 8.30 10.23
CA PHE A 124 -18.54 8.34 10.55
C PHE A 124 -18.86 9.30 11.70
N SER A 125 -18.03 9.34 12.74
CA SER A 125 -18.18 10.30 13.85
C SER A 125 -18.01 11.74 13.37
N LEU A 126 -16.97 12.03 12.57
CA LEU A 126 -16.78 13.35 11.96
C LEU A 126 -17.94 13.73 11.05
N PHE A 127 -18.40 12.81 10.21
CA PHE A 127 -19.53 13.05 9.33
C PHE A 127 -20.79 13.40 10.13
N ARG A 128 -21.09 12.67 11.22
CA ARG A 128 -22.24 12.98 12.08
C ARG A 128 -22.11 14.35 12.74
N VAL A 129 -20.94 14.72 13.23
CA VAL A 129 -20.68 16.03 13.86
C VAL A 129 -20.77 17.17 12.84
N LEU A 130 -20.19 17.00 11.63
CA LEU A 130 -20.09 18.03 10.59
C LEU A 130 -21.30 18.08 9.64
N ASN A 131 -22.22 17.11 9.72
CA ASN A 131 -23.51 17.19 9.03
C ASN A 131 -24.48 18.11 9.79
N TYR A 132 -24.15 18.52 11.02
CA TYR A 132 -24.91 19.44 11.85
C TYR A 132 -26.40 19.07 12.01
N ARG A 133 -26.74 17.79 11.83
CA ARG A 133 -28.09 17.28 12.02
C ARG A 133 -28.32 17.06 13.52
N LEU A 134 -29.48 17.49 14.00
CA LEU A 134 -29.90 17.22 15.37
C LEU A 134 -29.98 15.71 15.56
N LYS A 135 -29.46 15.20 16.70
CA LYS A 135 -29.94 13.92 17.21
C LYS A 135 -31.42 14.11 17.50
N GLU A 136 -32.24 13.10 17.21
CA GLU A 136 -33.72 13.16 17.36
C GLU A 136 -34.17 13.65 18.75
N ASN A 137 -33.29 13.52 19.75
CA ASN A 137 -33.55 13.87 21.15
C ASN A 137 -33.02 15.26 21.57
N GLY A 138 -32.39 16.03 20.68
CA GLY A 138 -31.83 17.35 21.02
C GLY A 138 -30.62 17.31 21.97
N GLU A 139 -29.93 16.18 22.08
CA GLU A 139 -28.79 16.05 22.99
C GLU A 139 -27.52 16.71 22.44
N SER A 140 -26.83 17.46 23.31
CA SER A 140 -25.48 17.98 23.04
C SER A 140 -24.47 16.84 22.82
N ILE A 141 -23.49 17.05 21.93
CA ILE A 141 -22.41 16.10 21.68
C ILE A 141 -21.17 16.67 22.37
N GLY A 142 -20.94 16.28 23.62
CA GLY A 142 -19.85 16.84 24.42
C GLY A 142 -19.99 18.36 24.57
N LEU A 143 -18.93 19.11 24.29
CA LEU A 143 -18.96 20.58 24.35
C LEU A 143 -19.75 21.24 23.20
N LEU A 144 -20.15 20.48 22.17
CA LEU A 144 -20.97 21.01 21.08
C LEU A 144 -22.43 21.06 21.51
N SER A 145 -22.78 22.15 22.19
CA SER A 145 -24.14 22.52 22.55
C SER A 145 -25.01 22.75 21.30
N ASP A 146 -26.33 22.78 21.49
CA ASP A 146 -27.26 23.06 20.40
C ASP A 146 -27.06 24.48 19.85
N THR A 147 -26.73 25.45 20.71
CA THR A 147 -26.44 26.83 20.31
C THR A 147 -25.21 26.92 19.41
N LEU A 148 -24.10 26.28 19.79
CA LEU A 148 -22.87 26.23 19.00
C LEU A 148 -23.09 25.48 17.68
N ARG A 149 -23.92 24.44 17.70
CA ARG A 149 -24.25 23.67 16.50
C ARG A 149 -25.07 24.49 15.50
N GLU A 150 -26.08 25.22 15.96
CA GLU A 150 -26.86 26.12 15.10
C GLU A 150 -26.01 27.27 14.56
N GLN A 151 -25.11 27.82 15.39
CA GLN A 151 -24.13 28.81 14.94
C GLN A 151 -23.23 28.23 13.83
N ALA A 152 -22.67 27.03 14.02
CA ALA A 152 -21.84 26.36 13.01
C ALA A 152 -22.61 26.04 11.72
N ARG A 153 -23.87 25.63 11.84
CA ARG A 153 -24.77 25.34 10.72
C ARG A 153 -25.07 26.59 9.90
N ALA A 154 -25.35 27.71 10.58
CA ALA A 154 -25.66 28.98 9.93
C ALA A 154 -24.42 29.73 9.42
N ALA A 155 -23.22 29.35 9.88
CA ALA A 155 -21.98 30.02 9.54
C ALA A 155 -21.69 29.96 8.03
N THR A 156 -21.39 31.13 7.45
CA THR A 156 -21.10 31.26 6.02
C THR A 156 -19.62 31.49 5.77
N LEU A 157 -19.05 30.70 4.86
CA LEU A 157 -17.69 30.81 4.37
C LEU A 157 -17.76 31.30 2.92
N PHE A 158 -17.27 32.52 2.66
CA PHE A 158 -17.33 33.17 1.34
C PHE A 158 -18.74 33.12 0.68
N GLY A 159 -19.80 33.30 1.49
CA GLY A 159 -21.19 33.29 1.02
C GLY A 159 -21.84 31.90 0.94
N ALA A 160 -21.17 30.84 1.36
CA ALA A 160 -21.73 29.49 1.41
C ALA A 160 -21.85 28.97 2.84
N LYS A 161 -23.01 28.41 3.21
CA LYS A 161 -23.19 27.82 4.54
C LYS A 161 -22.42 26.51 4.64
N LEU A 162 -21.77 26.28 5.77
CA LEU A 162 -20.99 25.05 5.99
C LEU A 162 -21.85 23.78 5.94
N SER A 163 -23.14 23.88 6.24
CA SER A 163 -24.09 22.76 6.17
C SER A 163 -24.64 22.48 4.77
N ASP A 164 -24.50 23.42 3.82
CA ASP A 164 -25.10 23.25 2.50
C ASP A 164 -24.30 22.24 1.67
N THR A 165 -24.99 21.57 0.76
CA THR A 165 -24.41 20.64 -0.22
C THR A 165 -24.44 21.28 -1.61
N PHE A 166 -23.66 20.74 -2.55
CA PHE A 166 -23.67 21.25 -3.94
C PHE A 166 -25.06 21.12 -4.58
N LEU A 167 -25.72 19.98 -4.39
CA LEU A 167 -27.04 19.71 -4.98
C LEU A 167 -28.17 20.46 -4.29
N GLY A 168 -28.05 20.70 -2.98
CA GLY A 168 -29.04 21.45 -2.19
C GLY A 168 -28.82 22.96 -2.15
N ALA A 169 -27.79 23.47 -2.83
CA ALA A 169 -27.42 24.87 -2.79
C ALA A 169 -28.40 25.76 -3.58
N GLU A 170 -29.00 26.72 -2.88
CA GLU A 170 -29.70 27.85 -3.50
C GLU A 170 -28.70 28.91 -4.00
N ALA A 171 -27.66 29.20 -3.21
CA ALA A 171 -26.64 30.18 -3.53
C ALA A 171 -25.62 29.65 -4.56
N SER A 172 -25.28 30.48 -5.55
CA SER A 172 -24.23 30.17 -6.53
C SER A 172 -22.84 30.05 -5.89
N ALA A 173 -22.58 30.85 -4.84
CA ALA A 173 -21.34 30.79 -4.06
C ALA A 173 -21.10 29.39 -3.48
N THR A 174 -22.13 28.75 -2.92
CA THR A 174 -22.07 27.38 -2.40
C THR A 174 -21.66 26.37 -3.47
N ARG A 175 -22.23 26.48 -4.67
CA ARG A 175 -21.89 25.58 -5.79
C ARG A 175 -20.44 25.73 -6.20
N TRP A 176 -19.93 26.97 -6.31
CA TRP A 176 -18.54 27.23 -6.67
C TRP A 176 -17.56 26.71 -5.62
N ILE A 177 -17.82 26.99 -4.34
CA ILE A 177 -16.95 26.55 -3.24
C ILE A 177 -16.95 25.02 -3.14
N ALA A 178 -18.12 24.39 -3.19
CA ALA A 178 -18.21 22.94 -3.19
C ALA A 178 -17.52 22.32 -4.42
N ALA A 179 -17.66 22.89 -5.63
CA ALA A 179 -16.96 22.42 -6.82
C ALA A 179 -15.44 22.50 -6.67
N VAL A 180 -14.91 23.63 -6.18
CA VAL A 180 -13.47 23.81 -5.93
C VAL A 180 -12.96 22.78 -4.91
N LEU A 181 -13.70 22.56 -3.82
CA LEU A 181 -13.34 21.56 -2.81
C LEU A 181 -13.38 20.14 -3.38
N ILE A 182 -14.40 19.78 -4.15
CA ILE A 182 -14.51 18.46 -4.78
C ILE A 182 -13.35 18.23 -5.76
N VAL A 183 -13.06 19.20 -6.64
CA VAL A 183 -11.94 19.10 -7.58
C VAL A 183 -10.61 18.95 -6.84
N THR A 184 -10.39 19.75 -5.80
CA THR A 184 -9.17 19.69 -4.99
C THR A 184 -9.05 18.35 -4.26
N MET A 185 -10.14 17.86 -3.68
CA MET A 185 -10.22 16.57 -3.01
C MET A 185 -9.92 15.41 -3.97
N VAL A 186 -10.52 15.41 -5.16
CA VAL A 186 -10.30 14.39 -6.19
C VAL A 186 -8.85 14.44 -6.68
N ALA A 187 -8.33 15.63 -6.99
CA ALA A 187 -6.97 15.82 -7.45
C ALA A 187 -5.96 15.31 -6.41
N THR A 188 -6.09 15.74 -5.15
CA THR A 188 -5.19 15.33 -4.06
C THR A 188 -5.24 13.82 -3.80
N THR A 189 -6.43 13.20 -3.85
CA THR A 189 -6.58 11.75 -3.73
C THR A 189 -5.89 11.02 -4.88
N PHE A 190 -6.17 11.45 -6.12
CA PHE A 190 -5.60 10.84 -7.32
C PHE A 190 -4.07 10.95 -7.34
N PHE A 191 -3.53 12.14 -7.07
CA PHE A 191 -2.08 12.34 -7.03
C PHE A 191 -1.41 11.54 -5.92
N SER A 192 -2.01 11.49 -4.72
CA SER A 192 -1.51 10.67 -3.61
C SER A 192 -1.47 9.18 -3.99
N GLN A 193 -2.55 8.67 -4.55
CA GLN A 193 -2.65 7.26 -4.94
C GLN A 193 -1.72 6.93 -6.11
N ARG A 194 -1.64 7.82 -7.12
CA ARG A 194 -0.72 7.68 -8.25
C ARG A 194 0.74 7.69 -7.78
N GLN A 195 1.10 8.57 -6.84
CA GLN A 195 2.45 8.62 -6.28
C GLN A 195 2.79 7.31 -5.55
N LEU A 196 1.86 6.80 -4.75
CA LEU A 196 2.06 5.55 -4.02
C LEU A 196 2.28 4.38 -4.98
N THR A 197 1.44 4.24 -6.01
CA THR A 197 1.52 3.14 -6.97
C THR A 197 2.77 3.23 -7.86
N PHE A 198 3.03 4.38 -8.49
CA PHE A 198 4.06 4.43 -9.53
C PHE A 198 5.46 4.83 -9.05
N LYS A 199 5.59 5.57 -7.95
CA LYS A 199 6.91 6.02 -7.47
C LYS A 199 7.44 5.20 -6.30
N ASN A 200 6.57 4.58 -5.51
CA ASN A 200 6.93 3.91 -4.27
C ASN A 200 6.65 2.40 -4.27
N MET A 201 6.39 1.79 -5.42
CA MET A 201 6.34 0.33 -5.56
C MET A 201 7.48 -0.15 -6.47
N PRO A 202 8.10 -1.30 -6.16
CA PRO A 202 9.07 -1.91 -7.05
C PRO A 202 8.39 -2.34 -8.36
N ALA A 203 9.15 -2.42 -9.46
CA ALA A 203 8.62 -2.86 -10.76
C ALA A 203 7.97 -4.27 -10.65
N SER A 204 8.57 -5.13 -9.82
CA SER A 204 8.04 -6.43 -9.45
C SER A 204 6.80 -6.41 -8.54
N ALA A 205 6.18 -5.27 -8.28
CA ALA A 205 4.86 -5.18 -7.65
C ALA A 205 3.80 -4.56 -8.58
N LEU A 206 4.17 -4.12 -9.79
CA LEU A 206 3.28 -3.44 -10.76
C LEU A 206 2.58 -4.39 -11.76
N GLU A 207 2.82 -5.68 -11.62
CA GLU A 207 2.29 -6.77 -12.45
C GLU A 207 1.57 -7.80 -11.59
N GLY A 208 0.62 -8.51 -12.19
CA GLY A 208 -0.21 -9.52 -11.53
C GLY A 208 -1.58 -9.00 -11.05
N PRO A 209 -2.42 -9.89 -10.50
CA PRO A 209 -3.81 -9.56 -10.14
C PRO A 209 -3.95 -8.45 -9.10
N MET A 210 -3.07 -8.42 -8.09
CA MET A 210 -3.04 -7.37 -7.05
C MET A 210 -2.74 -5.98 -7.63
N ALA A 211 -1.77 -5.89 -8.55
CA ALA A 211 -1.42 -4.62 -9.19
C ALA A 211 -2.56 -4.11 -10.08
N GLN A 212 -3.26 -5.03 -10.77
CA GLN A 212 -4.42 -4.69 -11.58
C GLN A 212 -5.57 -4.18 -10.71
N GLN A 213 -5.83 -4.81 -9.55
CA GLN A 213 -6.83 -4.34 -8.59
C GLN A 213 -6.50 -2.91 -8.09
N GLN A 214 -5.24 -2.63 -7.78
CA GLN A 214 -4.80 -1.28 -7.38
C GLN A 214 -4.97 -0.24 -8.50
N LYS A 215 -4.67 -0.61 -9.75
CA LYS A 215 -4.89 0.25 -10.93
C LYS A 215 -6.37 0.55 -11.14
N ILE A 216 -7.24 -0.46 -11.02
CA ILE A 216 -8.69 -0.26 -11.09
C ILE A 216 -9.13 0.71 -10.01
N LEU A 217 -8.70 0.50 -8.76
CA LEU A 217 -9.05 1.36 -7.64
C LEU A 217 -8.57 2.81 -7.85
N LEU A 218 -7.36 3.01 -8.38
CA LEU A 218 -6.79 4.33 -8.69
C LEU A 218 -7.67 5.15 -9.65
N TYR A 219 -8.29 4.52 -10.65
CA TYR A 219 -9.14 5.20 -11.63
C TYR A 219 -10.62 5.21 -11.24
N ALA A 220 -11.09 4.20 -10.49
CA ALA A 220 -12.47 4.12 -10.04
C ALA A 220 -12.77 5.11 -8.88
N LEU A 221 -11.86 5.28 -7.92
CA LEU A 221 -12.09 6.16 -6.76
C LEU A 221 -12.35 7.62 -7.14
N PRO A 222 -11.57 8.27 -8.03
CA PRO A 222 -11.87 9.62 -8.49
C PRO A 222 -13.30 9.77 -9.03
N PHE A 223 -13.79 8.78 -9.78
CA PHE A 223 -15.14 8.82 -10.34
C PHE A 223 -16.20 8.72 -9.24
N ILE A 224 -16.02 7.81 -8.27
CA ILE A 224 -16.90 7.71 -7.09
C ILE A 224 -16.95 9.03 -6.33
N PHE A 225 -15.80 9.70 -6.14
CA PHE A 225 -15.75 10.99 -5.44
C PHE A 225 -16.36 12.13 -6.23
N VAL A 226 -16.26 12.15 -7.56
CA VAL A 226 -16.95 13.14 -8.40
C VAL A 226 -18.47 12.98 -8.32
N LEU A 227 -18.98 11.73 -8.30
CA LEU A 227 -20.43 11.47 -8.20
C LEU A 227 -20.99 11.68 -6.79
N SER A 228 -20.24 11.29 -5.75
CA SER A 228 -20.69 11.39 -4.36
C SER A 228 -20.43 12.78 -3.75
N GLY A 229 -19.33 13.44 -4.15
CA GLY A 229 -18.91 14.78 -3.71
C GLY A 229 -20.05 15.79 -3.58
N PRO A 230 -20.90 15.94 -4.61
CA PRO A 230 -22.01 16.88 -4.60
C PRO A 230 -23.07 16.68 -3.49
N ASN A 231 -23.13 15.49 -2.89
CA ASN A 231 -24.06 15.16 -1.81
C ASN A 231 -23.50 15.51 -0.42
N PHE A 232 -22.22 15.85 -0.30
CA PHE A 232 -21.58 16.13 0.98
C PHE A 232 -21.69 17.62 1.37
N PRO A 233 -21.88 17.93 2.67
CA PRO A 233 -21.83 19.30 3.17
C PRO A 233 -20.46 19.95 2.97
N ILE A 234 -20.41 21.27 2.83
CA ILE A 234 -19.14 22.02 2.70
C ILE A 234 -18.18 21.73 3.85
N GLY A 235 -18.66 21.66 5.09
CA GLY A 235 -17.82 21.32 6.25
C GLY A 235 -17.12 19.96 6.11
N VAL A 236 -17.83 18.96 5.56
CA VAL A 236 -17.27 17.62 5.29
C VAL A 236 -16.26 17.67 4.14
N LEU A 237 -16.52 18.46 3.10
CA LEU A 237 -15.59 18.65 1.97
C LEU A 237 -14.30 19.37 2.40
N ILE A 238 -14.37 20.35 3.31
CA ILE A 238 -13.22 20.99 3.93
C ILE A 238 -12.38 19.95 4.67
N TYR A 239 -13.03 19.17 5.54
CA TYR A 239 -12.37 18.07 6.25
C TYR A 239 -11.64 17.13 5.27
N TRP A 240 -12.33 16.65 4.23
CA TRP A 240 -11.72 15.75 3.25
C TRP A 240 -10.52 16.35 2.54
N THR A 241 -10.63 17.61 2.14
CA THR A 241 -9.57 18.34 1.42
C THR A 241 -8.33 18.47 2.30
N VAL A 242 -8.49 18.91 3.55
CA VAL A 242 -7.39 19.04 4.52
C VAL A 242 -6.79 17.69 4.86
N SER A 243 -7.63 16.69 5.09
CA SER A 243 -7.24 15.31 5.40
C SER A 243 -6.42 14.69 4.26
N ASN A 244 -6.82 14.94 3.00
CA ASN A 244 -6.08 14.51 1.82
C ASN A 244 -4.77 15.27 1.64
N ALA A 245 -4.77 16.59 1.83
CA ALA A 245 -3.56 17.41 1.77
C ALA A 245 -2.53 16.96 2.83
N TRP A 246 -2.99 16.67 4.06
CA TRP A 246 -2.16 16.09 5.10
C TRP A 246 -1.59 14.73 4.67
N SER A 247 -2.45 13.81 4.22
CA SER A 247 -2.03 12.49 3.73
C SER A 247 -0.98 12.61 2.63
N MET A 248 -1.18 13.51 1.67
CA MET A 248 -0.26 13.75 0.56
C MET A 248 1.09 14.27 1.07
N GLY A 249 1.09 15.25 1.99
CA GLY A 249 2.31 15.78 2.60
C GLY A 249 3.05 14.72 3.42
N GLN A 250 2.33 13.95 4.23
CA GLN A 250 2.88 12.84 5.00
C GLN A 250 3.47 11.76 4.08
N GLN A 251 2.75 11.34 3.03
CA GLN A 251 3.24 10.36 2.06
C GLN A 251 4.48 10.89 1.33
N PHE A 252 4.48 12.14 0.90
CA PHE A 252 5.64 12.76 0.27
C PHE A 252 6.86 12.74 1.20
N TYR A 253 6.70 13.09 2.46
CA TYR A 253 7.76 13.04 3.46
C TYR A 253 8.27 11.60 3.69
N VAL A 254 7.36 10.65 3.89
CA VAL A 254 7.68 9.24 4.13
C VAL A 254 8.41 8.63 2.95
N ILE A 255 7.89 8.78 1.73
CA ILE A 255 8.51 8.24 0.50
C ILE A 255 9.90 8.85 0.30
N ARG A 256 10.09 10.13 0.63
CA ARG A 256 11.39 10.80 0.47
C ARG A 256 12.42 10.38 1.52
N ARG A 257 12.01 10.05 2.75
CA ARG A 257 12.92 9.74 3.87
C ARG A 257 13.10 8.25 4.11
N ASN A 258 12.07 7.46 3.83
CA ASN A 258 12.00 6.02 4.05
C ASN A 258 11.26 5.32 2.88
N PRO A 259 11.80 5.39 1.65
CA PRO A 259 11.21 4.76 0.48
C PRO A 259 11.14 3.24 0.62
N THR A 260 10.26 2.63 -0.16
CA THR A 260 10.13 1.19 -0.27
C THR A 260 11.36 0.56 -0.94
N PRO A 261 11.88 -0.58 -0.45
CA PRO A 261 12.99 -1.30 -1.08
C PRO A 261 12.70 -1.70 -2.52
N GLY A 262 13.67 -1.52 -3.41
CA GLY A 262 13.57 -1.81 -4.84
C GLY A 262 12.72 -0.80 -5.64
N SER A 263 12.24 0.28 -5.02
CA SER A 263 11.48 1.32 -5.72
C SER A 263 12.38 2.37 -6.38
N GLU A 264 11.85 3.08 -7.38
CA GLU A 264 12.52 4.24 -7.99
C GLU A 264 12.82 5.34 -6.95
N ALA A 265 11.96 5.49 -5.95
CA ALA A 265 12.20 6.42 -4.84
C ALA A 265 13.42 6.05 -3.99
N GLU A 266 13.69 4.76 -3.80
CA GLU A 266 14.91 4.29 -3.11
C GLU A 266 16.16 4.56 -3.94
N LYS A 267 16.14 4.24 -5.24
CA LYS A 267 17.24 4.57 -6.15
C LYS A 267 17.57 6.06 -6.13
N ALA A 268 16.55 6.92 -6.19
CA ALA A 268 16.71 8.36 -6.10
C ALA A 268 17.24 8.83 -4.74
N LEU A 269 16.87 8.16 -3.64
CA LEU A 269 17.41 8.45 -2.30
C LEU A 269 18.89 8.06 -2.22
N ILE A 270 19.26 6.88 -2.72
CA ILE A 270 20.64 6.41 -2.77
C ILE A 270 21.48 7.38 -3.62
N ALA A 271 21.03 7.74 -4.83
CA ALA A 271 21.73 8.71 -5.69
C ALA A 271 21.94 10.08 -5.02
N ARG A 272 20.96 10.58 -4.26
CA ARG A 272 21.11 11.84 -3.50
C ARG A 272 22.09 11.71 -2.34
N ARG A 273 22.17 10.53 -1.71
CA ARG A 273 23.11 10.26 -0.61
C ARG A 273 24.53 10.05 -1.15
N THR A 274 24.70 9.34 -2.26
CA THR A 274 26.00 9.18 -2.93
C THR A 274 26.55 10.54 -3.34
N GLU A 275 25.75 11.39 -3.99
CA GLU A 275 26.21 12.72 -4.42
C GLU A 275 26.64 13.59 -3.23
N LYS A 276 25.87 13.58 -2.14
CA LYS A 276 26.21 14.32 -0.92
C LYS A 276 27.46 13.78 -0.22
N ALA A 277 27.67 12.47 -0.24
CA ALA A 277 28.86 11.84 0.31
C ALA A 277 30.08 12.13 -0.56
N ALA A 278 29.95 12.04 -1.88
CA ALA A 278 31.01 12.31 -2.85
C ALA A 278 31.51 13.76 -2.77
N ARG A 279 30.60 14.74 -2.56
CA ARG A 279 30.97 16.14 -2.27
C ARG A 279 31.83 16.31 -1.02
N LYS A 280 31.81 15.34 -0.10
CA LYS A 280 32.63 15.28 1.12
C LYS A 280 33.84 14.34 0.98
N GLY A 281 34.10 13.79 -0.21
CA GLY A 281 35.17 12.81 -0.44
C GLY A 281 34.89 11.42 0.15
N LEU A 282 33.62 11.12 0.45
CA LEU A 282 33.19 9.88 1.12
C LEU A 282 32.23 9.06 0.25
N THR A 283 32.14 7.77 0.53
CA THR A 283 31.08 6.86 0.08
C THR A 283 29.85 6.96 0.97
N ILE A 284 28.73 6.35 0.55
CA ILE A 284 27.51 6.26 1.37
C ILE A 284 27.79 5.59 2.72
N ASP A 285 28.71 4.64 2.75
CA ASP A 285 29.03 3.85 3.95
C ASP A 285 30.04 4.56 4.86
N GLY A 286 30.43 5.80 4.52
CA GLY A 286 31.34 6.62 5.34
C GLY A 286 32.82 6.33 5.14
N ARG A 287 33.19 5.45 4.20
CA ARG A 287 34.58 5.23 3.76
C ARG A 287 35.03 6.36 2.84
N THR A 288 36.32 6.69 2.80
CA THR A 288 36.83 7.61 1.78
C THR A 288 36.68 7.02 0.37
N LEU A 289 36.59 7.87 -0.66
CA LEU A 289 36.49 7.40 -2.05
C LEU A 289 37.71 6.56 -2.47
N GLU A 290 38.90 6.86 -1.91
CA GLU A 290 40.12 6.11 -2.23
C GLU A 290 40.14 4.73 -1.56
N GLU A 291 39.77 4.64 -0.28
CA GLU A 291 39.63 3.34 0.41
C GLU A 291 38.62 2.43 -0.30
N ALA A 292 37.49 2.98 -0.73
CA ALA A 292 36.48 2.22 -1.45
C ALA A 292 36.97 1.73 -2.82
N ARG A 293 37.76 2.55 -3.53
CA ARG A 293 38.35 2.18 -4.83
C ARG A 293 39.36 1.04 -4.68
N ILE A 294 40.22 1.09 -3.66
CA ILE A 294 41.19 0.04 -3.36
C ILE A 294 40.49 -1.28 -3.02
N GLU A 295 39.42 -1.25 -2.21
CA GLU A 295 38.62 -2.45 -1.90
C GLU A 295 37.89 -2.99 -3.13
N GLU A 296 37.35 -2.13 -3.99
CA GLU A 296 36.65 -2.55 -5.21
C GLU A 296 37.63 -3.21 -6.20
N GLU A 297 38.83 -2.64 -6.37
CA GLU A 297 39.92 -3.23 -7.15
C GLU A 297 40.37 -4.58 -6.57
N ALA A 298 40.54 -4.67 -5.24
CA ALA A 298 40.90 -5.93 -4.57
C ALA A 298 39.81 -7.00 -4.70
N ALA A 299 38.53 -6.62 -4.56
CA ALA A 299 37.39 -7.53 -4.72
C ALA A 299 37.25 -8.00 -6.18
N ALA A 300 37.48 -7.12 -7.15
CA ALA A 300 37.48 -7.48 -8.57
C ALA A 300 38.62 -8.45 -8.91
N ALA A 301 39.82 -8.21 -8.38
CA ALA A 301 40.96 -9.11 -8.54
C ALA A 301 40.67 -10.50 -7.93
N ALA A 302 40.10 -10.55 -6.72
CA ALA A 302 39.73 -11.80 -6.05
C ALA A 302 38.63 -12.56 -6.82
N ALA A 303 37.62 -11.86 -7.35
CA ALA A 303 36.57 -12.47 -8.16
C ALA A 303 37.09 -13.01 -9.50
N GLU A 304 38.06 -12.33 -10.11
CA GLU A 304 38.71 -12.81 -11.32
C GLU A 304 39.61 -14.03 -11.05
N GLU A 305 40.33 -14.05 -9.93
CA GLU A 305 41.11 -15.20 -9.48
C GLU A 305 40.21 -16.41 -9.21
N GLU A 306 39.05 -16.20 -8.57
CA GLU A 306 38.05 -17.23 -8.35
C GLU A 306 37.45 -17.76 -9.68
N ARG A 307 37.20 -16.88 -10.66
CA ARG A 307 36.78 -17.31 -12.01
C ARG A 307 37.86 -18.15 -12.68
N ARG A 308 39.13 -17.74 -12.62
CA ARG A 308 40.27 -18.48 -13.20
C ARG A 308 40.46 -19.84 -12.53
N SER A 309 40.29 -19.95 -11.21
CA SER A 309 40.41 -21.21 -10.48
C SER A 309 39.26 -22.18 -10.82
N ARG A 310 38.03 -21.67 -10.96
CA ARG A 310 36.87 -22.46 -11.42
C ARG A 310 37.01 -22.94 -12.87
N GLN A 311 37.67 -22.17 -13.73
CA GLN A 311 37.86 -22.52 -15.14
C GLN A 311 39.01 -23.54 -15.38
N ARG A 312 39.97 -23.64 -14.44
CA ARG A 312 41.11 -24.58 -14.53
C ARG A 312 40.79 -26.03 -14.13
N GLN A 313 39.63 -26.33 -13.54
CA GLN A 313 39.23 -27.70 -13.21
C GLN A 313 38.61 -28.42 -14.42
N GLN A 314 39.44 -28.79 -15.40
CA GLN A 314 39.04 -29.72 -16.46
C GLN A 314 39.37 -31.16 -16.00
N PRO A 315 38.38 -32.07 -15.85
CA PRO A 315 38.66 -33.42 -15.40
C PRO A 315 39.41 -34.17 -16.51
N LYS A 316 40.67 -34.55 -16.25
CA LYS A 316 41.44 -35.43 -17.12
C LYS A 316 40.74 -36.79 -17.21
N ARG A 317 40.11 -37.06 -18.35
CA ARG A 317 39.51 -38.36 -18.70
C ARG A 317 40.60 -39.44 -18.66
N ASN A 318 40.53 -40.34 -17.67
CA ASN A 318 41.40 -41.51 -17.60
C ASN A 318 41.22 -42.38 -18.87
N LYS A 319 42.32 -42.61 -19.58
CA LYS A 319 42.38 -43.54 -20.73
C LYS A 319 42.09 -44.96 -20.24
N ARG A 320 40.91 -45.47 -20.60
CA ARG A 320 40.51 -46.87 -20.41
C ARG A 320 41.46 -47.76 -21.23
N LYS A 321 42.25 -48.60 -20.56
CA LYS A 321 43.15 -49.60 -21.19
C LYS A 321 42.34 -50.53 -22.10
N LYS A 322 42.68 -50.56 -23.39
CA LYS A 322 42.23 -51.57 -24.37
C LYS A 322 42.96 -52.89 -24.06
N GLY A 323 42.22 -53.92 -23.66
CA GLY A 323 42.72 -55.29 -23.53
C GLY A 323 42.95 -55.93 -24.89
N ALA A 324 44.02 -56.71 -24.98
CA ALA A 324 44.56 -57.34 -26.18
C ALA A 324 43.69 -58.48 -26.73
N ALA A 325 43.76 -58.67 -28.04
CA ALA A 325 43.20 -59.78 -28.79
C ALA A 325 44.04 -61.08 -28.63
N LYS A 326 43.38 -62.24 -28.73
CA LYS A 326 43.99 -63.54 -29.09
C LYS A 326 43.15 -64.24 -30.18
N PRO A 327 43.74 -65.05 -31.09
CA PRO A 327 43.11 -65.48 -32.35
C PRO A 327 42.78 -67.01 -32.46
N GLY A 328 41.89 -67.35 -33.41
CA GLY A 328 41.64 -68.70 -33.98
C GLY A 328 40.49 -69.48 -33.33
N LYS A 329 39.58 -70.20 -34.00
CA LYS A 329 39.59 -70.91 -35.30
C LYS A 329 38.14 -71.08 -35.84
N ALA A 330 37.99 -71.31 -37.14
CA ALA A 330 36.75 -71.58 -37.86
C ALA A 330 36.22 -73.02 -37.66
N ASP A 331 34.89 -73.21 -37.68
CA ASP A 331 34.21 -74.13 -38.62
C ASP A 331 32.69 -73.87 -38.63
N GLU A 332 32.16 -73.72 -39.84
CA GLU A 332 30.73 -73.84 -40.22
C GLU A 332 30.45 -75.35 -40.54
N PRO A 333 29.24 -75.90 -40.83
CA PRO A 333 28.02 -75.22 -41.30
C PRO A 333 26.63 -75.83 -40.86
N ARG A 334 25.55 -75.22 -41.39
CA ARG A 334 24.19 -75.73 -41.74
C ARG A 334 22.99 -75.51 -40.77
N THR A 335 22.16 -74.53 -41.18
CA THR A 335 20.68 -74.42 -41.34
C THR A 335 19.78 -75.66 -41.14
N PRO A 336 18.41 -75.56 -41.11
CA PRO A 336 17.48 -74.41 -41.18
C PRO A 336 16.33 -74.46 -40.13
N GLY A 337 15.41 -73.49 -40.17
CA GLY A 337 14.43 -73.19 -39.12
C GLY A 337 13.16 -74.04 -39.05
N ASP A 338 12.22 -73.61 -38.19
CA ASP A 338 10.79 -73.82 -38.35
C ASP A 338 9.99 -72.80 -37.50
N ALA A 339 8.76 -72.56 -37.94
CA ALA A 339 7.67 -71.78 -37.34
C ALA A 339 7.26 -72.32 -35.95
N SER A 340 6.28 -71.86 -35.18
CA SER A 340 5.04 -71.11 -35.36
C SER A 340 4.50 -70.85 -33.93
N GLU A 341 3.53 -69.95 -33.76
CA GLU A 341 2.40 -69.97 -32.79
C GLU A 341 2.62 -70.44 -31.32
N GLY A 342 2.10 -69.80 -30.27
CA GLY A 342 1.10 -68.76 -30.12
C GLY A 342 0.56 -68.80 -28.68
N ASN A 343 0.24 -67.60 -28.13
CA ASN A 343 -0.79 -67.29 -27.12
C ASN A 343 -0.77 -68.01 -25.73
N PRO A 344 -1.68 -67.66 -24.79
CA PRO A 344 -1.99 -66.35 -24.20
C PRO A 344 -1.86 -66.33 -22.66
N THR A 345 -1.96 -65.12 -22.10
CA THR A 345 -2.37 -64.80 -20.71
C THR A 345 -3.58 -65.57 -20.19
N PRO A 346 -3.66 -65.74 -18.86
CA PRO A 346 -4.92 -65.55 -18.13
C PRO A 346 -4.77 -64.60 -16.93
N GLY A 347 -5.88 -63.94 -16.58
CA GLY A 347 -5.99 -63.08 -15.40
C GLY A 347 -6.82 -63.70 -14.26
N ILE A 348 -6.93 -62.91 -13.18
CA ILE A 348 -7.97 -62.92 -12.11
C ILE A 348 -7.78 -64.10 -11.09
N GLU A 349 -7.75 -63.95 -9.75
CA GLU A 349 -8.78 -63.38 -8.85
C GLU A 349 -8.28 -63.19 -7.39
N SER A 350 -8.88 -62.18 -6.72
CA SER A 350 -9.25 -61.98 -5.30
C SER A 350 -8.41 -62.49 -4.11
N THR A 351 -8.09 -61.56 -3.19
CA THR A 351 -8.86 -61.35 -1.93
C THR A 351 -8.72 -59.93 -1.43
#